data_AF-A0A2V7XHT9-F1
#
_entry.id   AF-A0A2V7XHT9-F1
#
_cell.length_a   1.000
_cell.length_b   1.000
_cell.length_c   1.000
_cell.angle_alpha   90.00
_cell.angle_beta   90.00
_cell.angle_gamma   90.00
#
_symmetry.space_group_name_H-M   'P 1'
#
loop_
_entity.id
_entity.type
_entity.pdbx_description
1 polymer ?
#
loop_
_entity_poly.entity_id
_entity_poly.type
_entity_poly.pdbx_seq_one_letter_code
_entity_poly.pdbx_strand_id
1 'polypeptide(L)'
;MKPCIRSGFGPALALAALASALPAFADVVPVSALRGKKALFVVGEDKLRDDENKEHHSDDRLVKAHLEALGFVVKVARETEPPSAATGLDLVVISSTVDASALNDAYKNVAVPVLTWSAYSYPHMAMTGPEAHRDFEVLFKGVQGALYRRSLAYAYAYGTNAVNPIAKAAGVPNLLFGLMGLEDGKCWGRPSASADTVVTFEGDAGKAALFTYEKGALMHGGFVAPARRVGFPLDNDSFHSLTGVLEGSPGDRDRRIKDWYVGRKLFDASVRWAVTPPPAPPEAAQIHGALTKAAPGKKVLFLERTNFAEGREADANTVAYLRSLGFAVSVVDAEDPEMPTDGFDLIILSATLSKHAFGNKYWDTRVPLLAQDGVMGDNLRFTGRGRPVQFGEHGEWDRNEDDEPKVMYFELVNSGHPLAGGVAPGLFPFTKEPGVVKFDVPLPGAITVATLPNSPDHAAIFGYEKGSTMSEGFVAPARRVLFSLDNPSFDDLTDQGRMLYDATLLWLISTPEQ
;
A
#
# COMPACT_ATOMS: atom_id res chain seq x y z
N MET A 1 -36.38 -54.23 27.11
CA MET A 1 -36.59 -52.95 26.40
C MET A 1 -36.71 -51.86 27.46
N LYS A 2 -35.72 -50.97 27.56
CA LYS A 2 -35.64 -49.90 28.57
C LYS A 2 -36.25 -48.60 28.00
N PRO A 3 -37.04 -47.83 28.76
CA PRO A 3 -37.41 -46.47 28.36
C PRO A 3 -36.42 -45.43 28.92
N CYS A 4 -36.18 -44.42 28.09
CA CYS A 4 -35.23 -43.32 28.26
C CYS A 4 -35.53 -42.39 29.43
N ILE A 5 -34.45 -41.93 30.09
CA ILE A 5 -34.41 -40.84 31.06
C ILE A 5 -34.24 -39.52 30.30
N ARG A 6 -35.07 -38.52 30.63
CA ARG A 6 -34.91 -37.12 30.24
C ARG A 6 -33.77 -36.48 31.04
N SER A 7 -32.84 -35.80 30.39
CA SER A 7 -31.91 -34.85 31.02
C SER A 7 -32.15 -33.44 30.48
N GLY A 8 -32.18 -32.47 31.39
CA GLY A 8 -32.64 -31.10 31.15
C GLY A 8 -31.66 -30.22 30.36
N PHE A 9 -32.24 -29.22 29.71
CA PHE A 9 -31.55 -28.07 29.14
C PHE A 9 -31.21 -27.08 30.27
N GLY A 10 -29.93 -26.84 30.52
CA GLY A 10 -29.44 -25.62 31.18
C GLY A 10 -29.13 -24.56 30.10
N PRO A 11 -29.36 -23.27 30.35
CA PRO A 11 -29.06 -22.23 29.37
C PRO A 11 -27.55 -22.03 29.29
N ALA A 12 -26.99 -22.22 28.10
CA ALA A 12 -25.60 -21.88 27.81
C ALA A 12 -25.44 -20.35 27.87
N LEU A 13 -24.64 -19.88 28.82
CA LEU A 13 -24.17 -18.49 28.88
C LEU A 13 -23.27 -18.24 27.66
N ALA A 14 -23.75 -17.48 26.68
CA ALA A 14 -22.92 -17.02 25.58
C ALA A 14 -21.98 -15.91 26.09
N LEU A 15 -20.71 -16.26 26.33
CA LEU A 15 -19.66 -15.26 26.47
C LEU A 15 -19.46 -14.60 25.09
N ALA A 16 -19.93 -13.36 24.93
CA ALA A 16 -19.52 -12.52 23.82
C ALA A 16 -18.06 -12.11 24.05
N ALA A 17 -17.13 -12.76 23.35
CA ALA A 17 -15.76 -12.28 23.26
C ALA A 17 -15.75 -11.02 22.39
N LEU A 18 -15.74 -9.84 23.01
CA LEU A 18 -15.29 -8.62 22.33
C LEU A 18 -13.78 -8.74 22.12
N ALA A 19 -13.37 -9.38 21.02
CA ALA A 19 -12.04 -9.18 20.48
C ALA A 19 -11.97 -7.74 19.96
N SER A 20 -11.29 -6.86 20.68
CA SER A 20 -10.91 -5.53 20.20
C SER A 20 -9.83 -5.69 19.13
N ALA A 21 -10.25 -6.08 17.93
CA ALA A 21 -9.40 -6.07 16.75
C ALA A 21 -9.17 -4.62 16.32
N LEU A 22 -7.96 -4.31 15.85
CA LEU A 22 -7.72 -3.10 15.06
C LEU A 22 -8.74 -3.02 13.92
N PRO A 23 -9.12 -1.82 13.44
CA PRO A 23 -9.91 -1.70 12.23
C PRO A 23 -9.15 -2.41 11.09
N ALA A 24 -9.68 -3.56 10.69
CA ALA A 24 -9.23 -4.32 9.55
C ALA A 24 -9.37 -3.46 8.28
N PHE A 25 -8.46 -3.60 7.31
CA PHE A 25 -8.73 -3.06 5.99
C PHE A 25 -9.94 -3.80 5.45
N ALA A 26 -11.05 -3.10 5.25
CA ALA A 26 -12.27 -3.76 4.78
C ALA A 26 -11.99 -4.47 3.44
N ASP A 27 -12.28 -5.77 3.39
CA ASP A 27 -12.31 -6.52 2.13
C ASP A 27 -13.15 -5.74 1.10
N VAL A 28 -12.71 -5.78 -0.15
CA VAL A 28 -13.40 -5.10 -1.25
C VAL A 28 -14.86 -5.54 -1.30
N VAL A 29 -15.80 -4.59 -1.28
CA VAL A 29 -17.24 -4.90 -1.27
C VAL A 29 -17.62 -5.87 -2.41
N PRO A 30 -18.60 -6.76 -2.20
CA PRO A 30 -19.08 -7.65 -3.26
C PRO A 30 -19.78 -6.85 -4.36
N VAL A 31 -19.86 -7.41 -5.57
CA VAL A 31 -20.55 -6.77 -6.73
C VAL A 31 -22.00 -6.40 -6.39
N SER A 32 -22.69 -7.22 -5.58
CA SER A 32 -24.07 -6.93 -5.15
C SER A 32 -24.23 -5.61 -4.38
N ALA A 33 -23.17 -5.14 -3.71
CA ALA A 33 -23.18 -3.87 -2.96
C ALA A 33 -23.08 -2.63 -3.88
N LEU A 34 -22.84 -2.82 -5.18
CA LEU A 34 -22.82 -1.76 -6.18
C LEU A 34 -24.22 -1.36 -6.64
N ARG A 35 -25.21 -2.22 -6.45
CA ARG A 35 -26.59 -2.01 -6.92
C ARG A 35 -27.15 -0.69 -6.39
N GLY A 36 -27.47 0.23 -7.30
CA GLY A 36 -28.07 1.53 -6.98
C GLY A 36 -27.08 2.61 -6.55
N LYS A 37 -25.78 2.29 -6.41
CA LYS A 37 -24.73 3.31 -6.26
C LYS A 37 -24.68 4.19 -7.49
N LYS A 38 -24.40 5.48 -7.31
CA LYS A 38 -24.40 6.44 -8.43
C LYS A 38 -22.96 6.77 -8.81
N ALA A 39 -22.64 6.61 -10.10
CA ALA A 39 -21.34 6.99 -10.64
C ALA A 39 -21.50 8.18 -11.60
N LEU A 40 -20.64 9.20 -11.46
CA LEU A 40 -20.44 10.20 -12.50
C LEU A 40 -19.39 9.68 -13.47
N PHE A 41 -19.72 9.57 -14.76
CA PHE A 41 -18.77 9.21 -15.80
C PHE A 41 -18.45 10.44 -16.65
N VAL A 42 -17.23 10.95 -16.51
CA VAL A 42 -16.73 12.17 -17.16
C VAL A 42 -15.97 11.78 -18.41
N VAL A 43 -16.40 12.36 -19.54
CA VAL A 43 -15.87 12.05 -20.88
C VAL A 43 -15.57 13.34 -21.65
N GLY A 44 -14.69 13.26 -22.64
CA GLY A 44 -14.40 14.38 -23.54
C GLY A 44 -15.58 14.75 -24.44
N GLU A 45 -15.55 15.98 -24.99
CA GLU A 45 -16.62 16.46 -25.86
C GLU A 45 -16.87 15.54 -27.07
N ASP A 46 -18.15 15.29 -27.36
CA ASP A 46 -18.63 14.55 -28.54
C ASP A 46 -18.24 13.06 -28.63
N LYS A 47 -17.67 12.46 -27.57
CA LYS A 47 -17.21 11.05 -27.58
C LYS A 47 -18.26 9.99 -27.25
N LEU A 48 -19.45 10.40 -26.84
CA LEU A 48 -20.61 9.50 -26.67
C LEU A 48 -21.63 9.57 -27.81
N ARG A 49 -21.40 10.32 -28.90
CA ARG A 49 -22.36 10.39 -30.02
C ARG A 49 -22.33 9.13 -30.88
N ASP A 50 -23.50 8.68 -31.33
CA ASP A 50 -23.65 7.59 -32.31
C ASP A 50 -23.31 8.17 -33.68
N ASP A 51 -22.08 8.02 -34.15
CA ASP A 51 -21.80 8.11 -35.58
C ASP A 51 -21.33 6.77 -36.11
N GLU A 52 -22.28 5.97 -36.58
CA GLU A 52 -22.04 4.72 -37.34
C GLU A 52 -21.10 4.91 -38.55
N ASN A 53 -20.80 6.17 -38.93
CA ASN A 53 -19.95 6.55 -40.04
C ASN A 53 -18.55 7.07 -39.64
N LYS A 54 -18.16 7.06 -38.35
CA LYS A 54 -16.76 7.31 -37.94
C LYS A 54 -16.11 6.03 -37.43
N GLU A 55 -14.80 5.94 -37.68
CA GLU A 55 -13.93 4.90 -37.14
C GLU A 55 -14.10 4.83 -35.61
N HIS A 56 -14.12 3.64 -35.00
CA HIS A 56 -14.30 3.51 -33.55
C HIS A 56 -13.22 4.30 -32.81
N HIS A 57 -13.59 5.40 -32.14
CA HIS A 57 -12.64 6.34 -31.55
C HIS A 57 -12.53 6.27 -30.01
N SER A 58 -13.40 5.49 -29.33
CA SER A 58 -13.27 5.20 -27.89
C SER A 58 -14.18 4.07 -27.40
N ASP A 59 -13.84 3.50 -26.25
CA ASP A 59 -14.60 2.48 -25.52
C ASP A 59 -15.51 3.04 -24.42
N ASP A 60 -15.71 4.36 -24.33
CA ASP A 60 -16.50 5.00 -23.27
C ASP A 60 -17.91 4.39 -23.12
N ARG A 61 -18.55 4.04 -24.23
CA ARG A 61 -19.85 3.34 -24.24
C ARG A 61 -19.78 1.96 -23.59
N LEU A 62 -18.72 1.20 -23.87
CA LEU A 62 -18.50 -0.12 -23.28
C LEU A 62 -18.22 0.00 -21.78
N VAL A 63 -17.45 1.00 -21.37
CA VAL A 63 -17.19 1.26 -19.95
C VAL A 63 -18.48 1.64 -19.23
N LYS A 64 -19.27 2.56 -19.78
CA LYS A 64 -20.58 2.94 -19.22
C LYS A 64 -21.49 1.72 -19.08
N ALA A 65 -21.66 0.94 -20.15
CA ALA A 65 -22.51 -0.24 -20.14
C ALA A 65 -22.03 -1.28 -19.12
N HIS A 66 -20.71 -1.43 -18.95
CA HIS A 66 -20.15 -2.33 -17.95
C HIS A 66 -20.40 -1.85 -16.52
N LEU A 67 -20.23 -0.56 -16.23
CA LEU A 67 -20.56 0.01 -14.92
C LEU A 67 -22.04 -0.18 -14.59
N GLU A 68 -22.94 -0.01 -15.57
CA GLU A 68 -24.37 -0.28 -15.42
C GLU A 68 -24.64 -1.78 -15.17
N ALA A 69 -23.93 -2.67 -15.87
CA ALA A 69 -24.03 -4.12 -15.66
C ALA A 69 -23.53 -4.55 -14.26
N LEU A 70 -22.54 -3.86 -13.71
CA LEU A 70 -22.10 -4.03 -12.31
C LEU A 70 -23.14 -3.53 -11.29
N GLY A 71 -24.13 -2.74 -11.71
CA GLY A 71 -25.25 -2.28 -10.89
C GLY A 71 -25.24 -0.78 -10.55
N PHE A 72 -24.29 -0.01 -11.08
CA PHE A 72 -24.29 1.44 -10.91
C PHE A 72 -25.42 2.12 -11.69
N VAL A 73 -25.91 3.23 -11.15
CA VAL A 73 -26.67 4.23 -11.89
C VAL A 73 -25.67 5.25 -12.43
N VAL A 74 -25.38 5.19 -13.73
CA VAL A 74 -24.34 6.04 -14.35
C VAL A 74 -24.93 7.34 -14.88
N LYS A 75 -24.45 8.46 -14.35
CA LYS A 75 -24.69 9.81 -14.88
C LYS A 75 -23.48 10.21 -15.71
N VAL A 76 -23.69 10.65 -16.95
CA VAL A 76 -22.61 11.18 -17.81
C VAL A 76 -22.47 12.68 -17.59
N ALA A 77 -21.23 13.18 -17.59
CA ALA A 77 -20.90 14.61 -17.64
C ALA A 77 -19.78 14.87 -18.65
N ARG A 78 -19.76 16.06 -19.23
CA ARG A 78 -18.62 16.54 -20.02
C ARG A 78 -17.49 17.02 -19.10
N GLU A 79 -16.27 17.00 -19.60
CA GLU A 79 -15.08 17.56 -18.92
C GLU A 79 -15.23 19.03 -18.52
N THR A 80 -16.03 19.81 -19.25
CA THR A 80 -16.30 21.22 -19.00
C THR A 80 -17.43 21.47 -17.99
N GLU A 81 -18.14 20.42 -17.56
CA GLU A 81 -19.17 20.54 -16.53
C GLU A 81 -18.55 20.72 -15.14
N PRO A 82 -19.18 21.52 -14.26
CA PRO A 82 -18.62 21.81 -12.95
C PRO A 82 -18.53 20.55 -12.07
N PRO A 83 -17.48 20.42 -11.22
CA PRO A 83 -17.28 19.24 -10.38
C PRO A 83 -18.35 19.06 -9.30
N SER A 84 -19.21 20.07 -9.05
CA SER A 84 -20.41 19.95 -8.22
C SER A 84 -21.40 18.90 -8.76
N ALA A 85 -21.27 18.49 -10.02
CA ALA A 85 -22.01 17.36 -10.58
C ALA A 85 -21.73 16.03 -9.82
N ALA A 86 -20.61 15.93 -9.11
CA ALA A 86 -20.23 14.78 -8.30
C ALA A 86 -20.90 14.76 -6.90
N THR A 87 -21.52 15.84 -6.46
CA THR A 87 -22.09 15.94 -5.11
C THR A 87 -23.19 14.89 -4.87
N GLY A 88 -23.07 14.13 -3.79
CA GLY A 88 -24.03 13.10 -3.41
C GLY A 88 -23.96 11.80 -4.23
N LEU A 89 -22.88 11.62 -5.00
CA LEU A 89 -22.60 10.38 -5.73
C LEU A 89 -21.60 9.51 -4.98
N ASP A 90 -21.49 8.24 -5.39
CA ASP A 90 -20.61 7.24 -4.77
C ASP A 90 -19.23 7.14 -5.44
N LEU A 91 -19.12 7.55 -6.72
CA LEU A 91 -17.91 7.41 -7.52
C LEU A 91 -17.87 8.46 -8.64
N VAL A 92 -16.68 8.97 -8.94
CA VAL A 92 -16.37 9.66 -10.19
C VAL A 92 -15.44 8.76 -11.00
N VAL A 93 -15.75 8.57 -12.28
CA VAL A 93 -14.96 7.85 -13.26
C VAL A 93 -14.58 8.83 -14.36
N ILE A 94 -13.28 8.98 -14.65
CA ILE A 94 -12.78 9.94 -15.64
C ILE A 94 -12.06 9.18 -16.76
N SER A 95 -12.57 9.31 -17.98
CA SER A 95 -11.98 8.67 -19.16
C SER A 95 -10.75 9.43 -19.67
N SER A 96 -9.82 8.73 -20.32
CA SER A 96 -8.73 9.35 -21.09
C SER A 96 -9.22 10.13 -22.32
N THR A 97 -10.50 10.02 -22.68
CA THR A 97 -11.10 10.84 -23.75
C THR A 97 -11.20 12.32 -23.39
N VAL A 98 -11.06 12.68 -22.10
CA VAL A 98 -11.02 14.08 -21.67
C VAL A 98 -9.74 14.78 -22.11
N ASP A 99 -9.84 16.05 -22.49
CA ASP A 99 -8.76 17.01 -22.54
C ASP A 99 -8.38 17.41 -21.10
N ALA A 100 -7.21 16.97 -20.66
CA ALA A 100 -6.65 17.29 -19.35
C ALA A 100 -6.50 18.80 -19.10
N SER A 101 -6.30 19.60 -20.16
CA SER A 101 -6.20 21.07 -20.06
C SER A 101 -7.55 21.70 -19.78
N ALA A 102 -8.63 21.17 -20.37
CA ALA A 102 -9.99 21.63 -20.14
C ALA A 102 -10.52 21.18 -18.77
N LEU A 103 -10.22 19.93 -18.40
CA LEU A 103 -10.57 19.36 -17.09
C LEU A 103 -9.82 20.07 -15.95
N ASN A 104 -8.53 20.36 -16.17
CA ASN A 104 -7.60 20.93 -15.21
C ASN A 104 -7.72 20.27 -13.82
N ASP A 105 -7.81 21.05 -12.74
CA ASP A 105 -7.89 20.57 -11.36
C ASP A 105 -9.32 20.40 -10.84
N ALA A 106 -10.34 20.45 -11.72
CA ALA A 106 -11.75 20.45 -11.33
C ALA A 106 -12.12 19.30 -10.37
N TYR A 107 -11.60 18.10 -10.64
CA TYR A 107 -11.89 16.91 -9.83
C TYR A 107 -10.86 16.63 -8.73
N LYS A 108 -9.82 17.46 -8.55
CA LYS A 108 -8.78 17.25 -7.53
C LYS A 108 -9.36 17.22 -6.11
N ASN A 109 -10.24 18.18 -5.79
CA ASN A 109 -10.76 18.42 -4.44
C ASN A 109 -12.08 17.69 -4.11
N VAL A 110 -12.62 16.87 -5.01
CA VAL A 110 -13.92 16.22 -4.77
C VAL A 110 -13.82 15.21 -3.61
N ALA A 111 -14.79 15.27 -2.69
CA ALA A 111 -14.86 14.38 -1.52
C ALA A 111 -15.43 12.98 -1.83
N VAL A 112 -15.62 12.68 -3.11
CA VAL A 112 -16.09 11.38 -3.62
C VAL A 112 -14.88 10.62 -4.19
N PRO A 113 -14.83 9.28 -4.08
CA PRO A 113 -13.79 8.48 -4.73
C PRO A 113 -13.67 8.79 -6.23
N VAL A 114 -12.44 8.79 -6.76
CA VAL A 114 -12.15 9.04 -8.18
C VAL A 114 -11.36 7.87 -8.73
N LEU A 115 -11.83 7.30 -9.85
CA LEU A 115 -11.08 6.39 -10.69
C LEU A 115 -10.83 7.07 -12.04
N THR A 116 -9.59 7.04 -12.53
CA THR A 116 -9.22 7.64 -13.81
C THR A 116 -8.21 6.79 -14.55
N TRP A 117 -8.27 6.84 -15.88
CA TRP A 117 -7.20 6.37 -16.76
C TRP A 117 -6.69 7.50 -17.69
N SER A 118 -7.00 8.75 -17.37
CA SER A 118 -6.44 9.92 -18.04
C SER A 118 -5.08 10.27 -17.44
N ALA A 119 -3.99 9.68 -17.94
CA ALA A 119 -2.66 9.91 -17.37
C ALA A 119 -2.20 11.37 -17.49
N TYR A 120 -2.61 12.08 -18.54
CA TYR A 120 -2.38 13.53 -18.64
C TYR A 120 -3.08 14.33 -17.54
N SER A 121 -4.16 13.80 -16.94
CA SER A 121 -4.85 14.44 -15.81
C SER A 121 -4.22 14.10 -14.46
N TYR A 122 -3.32 13.12 -14.36
CA TYR A 122 -2.70 12.74 -13.08
C TYR A 122 -2.01 13.90 -12.36
N PRO A 123 -1.20 14.76 -13.03
CA PRO A 123 -0.58 15.89 -12.35
C PRO A 123 -1.60 16.93 -11.86
N HIS A 124 -2.64 17.20 -12.65
CA HIS A 124 -3.69 18.15 -12.26
C HIS A 124 -4.49 17.67 -11.04
N MET A 125 -4.58 16.36 -10.84
CA MET A 125 -5.17 15.74 -9.64
C MET A 125 -4.14 15.48 -8.53
N ALA A 126 -2.87 15.87 -8.71
CA ALA A 126 -1.74 15.57 -7.82
C ALA A 126 -1.44 14.08 -7.63
N MET A 127 -1.89 13.20 -8.52
CA MET A 127 -1.68 11.75 -8.43
C MET A 127 -0.26 11.34 -8.83
N THR A 128 0.44 12.17 -9.60
CA THR A 128 1.85 12.03 -9.99
C THR A 128 2.51 13.40 -10.04
N GLY A 129 3.82 13.44 -10.27
CA GLY A 129 4.50 14.67 -10.70
C GLY A 129 4.12 15.08 -12.14
N PRO A 130 4.49 16.31 -12.56
CA PRO A 130 4.03 16.91 -13.82
C PRO A 130 4.86 16.54 -15.06
N GLU A 131 6.01 15.89 -14.91
CA GLU A 131 6.91 15.66 -16.04
C GLU A 131 6.52 14.40 -16.82
N ALA A 132 6.01 14.59 -18.03
CA ALA A 132 5.75 13.47 -18.95
C ALA A 132 7.02 12.64 -19.21
N HIS A 133 6.86 11.33 -19.34
CA HIS A 133 7.92 10.32 -19.47
C HIS A 133 8.80 10.11 -18.22
N ARG A 134 8.72 10.98 -17.21
CA ARG A 134 9.36 10.78 -15.90
C ARG A 134 8.35 10.33 -14.85
N ASP A 135 7.23 11.04 -14.76
CA ASP A 135 6.23 10.92 -13.71
C ASP A 135 4.98 10.18 -14.18
N PHE A 136 4.70 10.19 -15.49
CA PHE A 136 3.63 9.42 -16.13
C PHE A 136 3.89 9.30 -17.62
N GLU A 137 3.23 8.34 -18.29
CA GLU A 137 3.34 8.18 -19.74
C GLU A 137 2.07 7.55 -20.31
N VAL A 138 1.71 7.96 -21.53
CA VAL A 138 0.72 7.28 -22.38
C VAL A 138 1.47 6.57 -23.51
N LEU A 139 1.13 5.30 -23.70
CA LEU A 139 1.70 4.42 -24.71
C LEU A 139 0.63 4.15 -25.75
N PHE A 140 0.60 4.99 -26.78
CA PHE A 140 -0.42 4.94 -27.82
C PHE A 140 -0.27 3.72 -28.75
N LYS A 141 -1.42 3.22 -29.21
CA LYS A 141 -1.51 2.31 -30.35
C LYS A 141 -1.21 3.05 -31.66
N GLY A 142 -0.54 2.38 -32.60
CA GLY A 142 -0.35 2.89 -33.98
C GLY A 142 0.64 4.05 -34.18
N VAL A 143 1.24 4.63 -33.13
CA VAL A 143 2.28 5.66 -33.28
C VAL A 143 3.59 5.03 -33.75
N GLN A 144 3.88 5.14 -35.04
CA GLN A 144 5.13 4.65 -35.64
C GLN A 144 6.35 5.19 -34.88
N GLY A 145 7.21 4.30 -34.37
CA GLY A 145 8.46 4.67 -33.70
C GLY A 145 8.76 3.89 -32.41
N ALA A 146 9.52 4.52 -31.50
CA ALA A 146 9.97 3.88 -30.26
C ALA A 146 8.83 3.54 -29.29
N LEU A 147 7.76 4.34 -29.26
CA LEU A 147 6.61 4.14 -28.37
C LEU A 147 5.78 2.91 -28.78
N TYR A 148 5.59 2.65 -30.07
CA TYR A 148 4.94 1.42 -30.54
C TYR A 148 5.71 0.16 -30.16
N ARG A 149 7.05 0.17 -30.30
CA ARG A 149 7.86 -0.99 -29.86
C ARG A 149 7.80 -1.18 -28.34
N ARG A 150 7.74 -0.09 -27.56
CA ARG A 150 7.56 -0.15 -26.11
C ARG A 150 6.17 -0.62 -25.71
N SER A 151 5.10 -0.26 -26.43
CA SER A 151 3.75 -0.72 -26.11
C SER A 151 3.61 -2.25 -26.21
N LEU A 152 4.38 -2.90 -27.10
CA LEU A 152 4.50 -4.36 -27.19
C LEU A 152 5.31 -4.99 -26.05
N ALA A 153 6.31 -4.28 -25.51
CA ALA A 153 7.12 -4.78 -24.38
C ALA A 153 6.28 -4.95 -23.09
N TYR A 154 5.22 -4.15 -22.98
CA TYR A 154 4.24 -4.17 -21.90
C TYR A 154 3.04 -5.09 -22.17
N ALA A 155 3.26 -6.23 -22.81
CA ALA A 155 2.23 -7.24 -23.09
C ALA A 155 1.62 -7.86 -21.81
N TYR A 156 2.36 -7.79 -20.71
CA TYR A 156 2.00 -8.40 -19.44
C TYR A 156 2.20 -7.42 -18.30
N ALA A 157 1.58 -7.74 -17.18
CA ALA A 157 1.69 -6.97 -15.95
C ALA A 157 2.12 -7.86 -14.79
N TYR A 158 2.66 -7.24 -13.75
CA TYR A 158 3.17 -7.93 -12.56
C TYR A 158 2.39 -7.47 -11.33
N GLY A 159 1.84 -8.40 -10.57
CA GLY A 159 1.30 -8.10 -9.25
C GLY A 159 2.42 -7.78 -8.28
N THR A 160 2.32 -6.65 -7.58
CA THR A 160 3.32 -6.21 -6.59
C THR A 160 3.04 -6.76 -5.20
N ASN A 161 1.77 -7.04 -4.91
CA ASN A 161 1.33 -7.53 -3.62
C ASN A 161 -0.02 -8.25 -3.74
N ALA A 162 -0.01 -9.59 -3.70
CA ALA A 162 -1.24 -10.40 -3.77
C ALA A 162 -2.15 -10.24 -2.55
N VAL A 163 -1.66 -9.69 -1.44
CA VAL A 163 -2.50 -9.39 -0.27
C VAL A 163 -3.13 -7.99 -0.32
N ASN A 164 -2.79 -7.17 -1.32
CA ASN A 164 -3.54 -5.93 -1.57
C ASN A 164 -5.02 -6.27 -1.83
N PRO A 165 -6.00 -5.56 -1.24
CA PRO A 165 -7.42 -5.90 -1.39
C PRO A 165 -7.90 -5.97 -2.84
N ILE A 166 -7.40 -5.11 -3.73
CA ILE A 166 -7.73 -5.15 -5.15
C ILE A 166 -7.12 -6.38 -5.81
N ALA A 167 -5.84 -6.66 -5.57
CA ALA A 167 -5.14 -7.82 -6.12
C ALA A 167 -5.80 -9.13 -5.67
N LYS A 168 -6.09 -9.27 -4.37
CA LYS A 168 -6.81 -10.41 -3.77
C LYS A 168 -8.18 -10.60 -4.42
N ALA A 169 -8.96 -9.53 -4.53
CA ALA A 169 -10.31 -9.58 -5.08
C ALA A 169 -10.35 -9.85 -6.60
N ALA A 170 -9.29 -9.50 -7.32
CA ALA A 170 -9.14 -9.77 -8.75
C ALA A 170 -8.50 -11.15 -9.05
N GLY A 171 -7.85 -11.76 -8.05
CA GLY A 171 -7.06 -12.98 -8.21
C GLY A 171 -5.72 -12.73 -8.91
N VAL A 172 -5.12 -11.56 -8.71
CA VAL A 172 -3.81 -11.22 -9.27
C VAL A 172 -2.71 -12.03 -8.57
N PRO A 173 -1.87 -12.78 -9.30
CA PRO A 173 -0.73 -13.47 -8.70
C PRO A 173 0.39 -12.48 -8.34
N ASN A 174 1.32 -12.89 -7.45
CA ASN A 174 2.58 -12.16 -7.17
C ASN A 174 3.57 -12.13 -8.37
N LEU A 175 3.10 -12.46 -9.57
CA LEU A 175 3.91 -12.71 -10.75
C LEU A 175 3.20 -12.13 -11.98
N LEU A 176 3.72 -12.51 -13.15
CA LEU A 176 3.19 -12.21 -14.46
C LEU A 176 1.73 -12.66 -14.63
N PHE A 177 0.89 -11.79 -15.19
CA PHE A 177 -0.44 -12.14 -15.65
C PHE A 177 -0.79 -11.40 -16.96
N GLY A 178 -1.79 -11.90 -17.68
CA GLY A 178 -2.30 -11.26 -18.89
C GLY A 178 -3.28 -10.16 -18.52
N LEU A 179 -2.86 -8.89 -18.55
CA LEU A 179 -3.72 -7.74 -18.25
C LEU A 179 -4.67 -7.41 -19.42
N MET A 180 -4.12 -7.29 -20.63
CA MET A 180 -4.87 -6.87 -21.81
C MET A 180 -4.29 -7.51 -23.09
N GLY A 181 -4.98 -7.33 -24.21
CA GLY A 181 -4.55 -7.75 -25.55
C GLY A 181 -3.20 -7.16 -25.97
N LEU A 182 -2.58 -7.78 -26.98
CA LEU A 182 -1.36 -7.29 -27.59
C LEU A 182 -1.66 -6.04 -28.42
N GLU A 183 -0.71 -5.09 -28.44
CA GLU A 183 -0.74 -3.84 -29.24
C GLU A 183 -1.64 -2.70 -28.74
N ASP A 184 -2.38 -2.88 -27.64
CA ASP A 184 -3.32 -1.86 -27.19
C ASP A 184 -2.69 -0.73 -26.38
N GLY A 185 -3.35 0.43 -26.48
CA GLY A 185 -3.01 1.65 -25.77
C GLY A 185 -3.15 1.47 -24.27
N LYS A 186 -2.21 2.05 -23.52
CA LYS A 186 -2.21 2.00 -22.04
C LYS A 186 -1.41 3.16 -21.47
N CYS A 187 -1.51 3.36 -20.17
CA CYS A 187 -0.75 4.37 -19.47
C CYS A 187 -0.17 3.85 -18.15
N TRP A 188 0.81 4.55 -17.63
CA TRP A 188 1.37 4.32 -16.30
C TRP A 188 1.65 5.65 -15.58
N GLY A 189 1.74 5.59 -14.25
CA GLY A 189 2.14 6.70 -13.40
C GLY A 189 3.25 6.31 -12.43
N ARG A 190 3.99 7.30 -11.94
CA ARG A 190 4.90 7.22 -10.81
C ARG A 190 4.27 8.01 -9.64
N PRO A 191 3.46 7.34 -8.81
CA PRO A 191 2.82 8.00 -7.68
C PRO A 191 3.83 8.31 -6.57
N SER A 192 3.45 9.17 -5.62
CA SER A 192 4.19 9.40 -4.38
C SER A 192 4.21 8.16 -3.46
N ALA A 193 5.14 8.13 -2.50
CA ALA A 193 5.39 6.97 -1.64
C ALA A 193 4.19 6.49 -0.79
N SER A 194 3.17 7.32 -0.57
CA SER A 194 1.95 6.89 0.15
C SER A 194 0.99 6.05 -0.68
N ALA A 195 1.20 5.97 -2.00
CA ALA A 195 0.34 5.18 -2.86
C ALA A 195 0.64 3.69 -2.72
N ASP A 196 -0.42 2.90 -2.66
CA ASP A 196 -0.33 1.47 -2.89
C ASP A 196 -0.23 1.23 -4.40
N THR A 197 0.91 0.75 -4.87
CA THR A 197 1.04 0.26 -6.23
C THR A 197 0.59 -1.19 -6.25
N VAL A 198 -0.44 -1.52 -7.03
CA VAL A 198 -1.05 -2.87 -7.10
C VAL A 198 -0.46 -3.70 -8.24
N VAL A 199 -0.17 -3.01 -9.35
CA VAL A 199 0.32 -3.63 -10.58
C VAL A 199 1.38 -2.74 -11.21
N THR A 200 2.49 -3.33 -11.62
CA THR A 200 3.53 -2.66 -12.40
C THR A 200 3.66 -3.25 -13.80
N PHE A 201 4.31 -2.49 -14.66
CA PHE A 201 4.70 -2.88 -15.99
C PHE A 201 6.19 -3.26 -16.03
N GLU A 202 6.57 -4.30 -16.77
CA GLU A 202 7.95 -4.80 -16.88
C GLU A 202 8.63 -5.19 -15.55
N GLY A 203 7.88 -5.27 -14.44
CA GLY A 203 8.45 -5.39 -13.10
C GLY A 203 9.18 -4.12 -12.63
N ASP A 204 9.05 -3.01 -13.36
CA ASP A 204 9.63 -1.73 -13.00
C ASP A 204 8.80 -1.07 -11.89
N ALA A 205 9.39 -0.99 -10.71
CA ALA A 205 8.77 -0.43 -9.52
C ALA A 205 8.34 1.04 -9.69
N GLY A 206 8.99 1.79 -10.57
CA GLY A 206 8.67 3.19 -10.82
C GLY A 206 7.54 3.41 -11.83
N LYS A 207 7.04 2.36 -12.48
CA LYS A 207 5.98 2.43 -13.51
C LYS A 207 4.74 1.67 -13.06
N ALA A 208 3.96 2.30 -12.18
CA ALA A 208 2.71 1.75 -11.72
C ALA A 208 1.67 1.76 -12.85
N ALA A 209 1.20 0.57 -13.22
CA ALA A 209 0.07 0.40 -14.12
C ALA A 209 -1.23 0.70 -13.36
N LEU A 210 -1.38 0.12 -12.17
CA LEU A 210 -2.49 0.38 -11.26
C LEU A 210 -1.93 0.81 -9.91
N PHE A 211 -2.35 1.99 -9.46
CA PHE A 211 -2.01 2.52 -8.14
C PHE A 211 -3.20 3.20 -7.49
N THR A 212 -3.18 3.24 -6.17
CA THR A 212 -4.26 3.79 -5.37
C THR A 212 -3.76 4.65 -4.23
N TYR A 213 -4.53 5.68 -3.90
CA TYR A 213 -4.38 6.44 -2.66
C TYR A 213 -5.57 6.21 -1.76
N GLU A 214 -5.31 5.90 -0.50
CA GLU A 214 -6.34 5.91 0.54
C GLU A 214 -6.78 7.33 0.89
N LYS A 215 -7.95 7.46 1.52
CA LYS A 215 -8.37 8.74 2.08
C LYS A 215 -7.37 9.18 3.16
N GLY A 216 -6.90 10.43 3.07
CA GLY A 216 -5.91 10.98 4.00
C GLY A 216 -4.45 10.66 3.65
N ALA A 217 -4.21 9.91 2.57
CA ALA A 217 -2.85 9.71 2.06
C ALA A 217 -2.29 10.99 1.41
N LEU A 218 -0.99 11.21 1.56
CA LEU A 218 -0.27 12.36 1.04
C LEU A 218 0.15 12.13 -0.42
N MET A 219 -0.50 12.82 -1.34
CA MET A 219 -0.24 12.76 -2.77
C MET A 219 0.87 13.75 -3.18
N HIS A 220 1.12 13.90 -4.48
CA HIS A 220 2.18 14.79 -4.98
C HIS A 220 2.01 16.24 -4.48
N GLY A 221 3.13 16.89 -4.15
CA GLY A 221 3.14 18.28 -3.68
C GLY A 221 2.46 18.49 -2.31
N GLY A 222 2.34 17.45 -1.48
CA GLY A 222 1.75 17.55 -0.15
C GLY A 222 0.21 17.59 -0.14
N PHE A 223 -0.44 17.29 -1.27
CA PHE A 223 -1.90 17.28 -1.34
C PHE A 223 -2.48 16.06 -0.61
N VAL A 224 -3.37 16.26 0.35
CA VAL A 224 -4.01 15.15 1.08
C VAL A 224 -5.25 14.67 0.33
N ALA A 225 -5.31 13.37 0.02
CA ALA A 225 -6.43 12.75 -0.69
C ALA A 225 -7.77 12.92 0.06
N PRO A 226 -8.75 13.67 -0.47
CA PRO A 226 -10.05 13.88 0.20
C PRO A 226 -10.90 12.60 0.30
N ALA A 227 -10.70 11.70 -0.66
CA ALA A 227 -11.30 10.38 -0.79
C ALA A 227 -10.36 9.50 -1.61
N ARG A 228 -10.67 8.21 -1.71
CA ARG A 228 -9.86 7.25 -2.49
C ARG A 228 -9.61 7.73 -3.92
N ARG A 229 -8.39 7.55 -4.41
CA ARG A 229 -7.99 7.83 -5.80
C ARG A 229 -7.44 6.57 -6.44
N VAL A 230 -7.81 6.30 -7.68
CA VAL A 230 -7.37 5.14 -8.45
C VAL A 230 -6.87 5.58 -9.82
N GLY A 231 -5.61 5.30 -10.14
CA GLY A 231 -5.05 5.40 -11.49
C GLY A 231 -5.07 4.03 -12.14
N PHE A 232 -5.73 3.88 -13.28
CA PHE A 232 -5.94 2.59 -13.95
C PHE A 232 -5.30 2.59 -15.37
N PRO A 233 -4.71 1.48 -15.85
CA PRO A 233 -3.86 1.47 -17.04
C PRO A 233 -4.65 1.24 -18.34
N LEU A 234 -5.53 2.17 -18.71
CA LEU A 234 -6.26 2.14 -19.98
C LEU A 234 -5.87 3.32 -20.88
N ASP A 235 -6.28 3.22 -22.14
CA ASP A 235 -6.34 4.30 -23.12
C ASP A 235 -7.80 4.43 -23.60
N ASN A 236 -8.05 5.37 -24.51
CA ASN A 236 -9.41 5.70 -24.95
C ASN A 236 -10.15 4.52 -25.59
N ASP A 237 -9.44 3.55 -26.17
CA ASP A 237 -9.99 2.44 -26.96
C ASP A 237 -9.52 1.05 -26.47
N SER A 238 -9.08 0.89 -25.23
CA SER A 238 -8.46 -0.38 -24.78
C SER A 238 -9.23 -1.17 -23.71
N PHE A 239 -10.43 -0.72 -23.33
CA PHE A 239 -11.26 -1.42 -22.34
C PHE A 239 -11.81 -2.76 -22.83
N HIS A 240 -12.13 -2.86 -24.12
CA HIS A 240 -12.56 -4.11 -24.75
C HIS A 240 -11.45 -5.17 -24.75
N SER A 241 -10.18 -4.73 -24.72
CA SER A 241 -9.00 -5.59 -24.73
C SER A 241 -8.57 -6.08 -23.35
N LEU A 242 -9.17 -5.58 -22.26
CA LEU A 242 -8.94 -6.15 -20.94
C LEU A 242 -9.28 -7.64 -20.97
N THR A 243 -8.31 -8.46 -20.55
CA THR A 243 -8.50 -9.91 -20.61
C THR A 243 -9.58 -10.34 -19.62
N GLY A 244 -10.32 -11.38 -20.00
CA GLY A 244 -11.31 -11.99 -19.13
C GLY A 244 -11.71 -13.34 -19.68
N VAL A 245 -12.14 -14.22 -18.79
CA VAL A 245 -12.73 -15.50 -19.16
C VAL A 245 -14.24 -15.35 -19.12
N LEU A 246 -14.89 -15.47 -20.29
CA LEU A 246 -16.35 -15.48 -20.38
C LEU A 246 -16.90 -16.76 -19.75
N GLU A 247 -17.95 -16.62 -18.93
CA GLU A 247 -18.66 -17.75 -18.34
C GLU A 247 -19.17 -18.71 -19.44
N GLY A 248 -18.99 -20.01 -19.24
CA GLY A 248 -19.37 -21.04 -20.21
C GLY A 248 -18.42 -21.20 -21.41
N SER A 249 -17.41 -20.34 -21.57
CA SER A 249 -16.37 -20.52 -22.60
C SER A 249 -15.48 -21.74 -22.31
N PRO A 250 -14.75 -22.30 -23.30
CA PRO A 250 -13.77 -23.36 -23.03
C PRO A 250 -12.73 -22.98 -21.97
N GLY A 251 -12.30 -21.72 -21.94
CA GLY A 251 -11.40 -21.19 -20.91
C GLY A 251 -12.02 -21.17 -19.52
N ASP A 252 -13.35 -21.15 -19.41
CA ASP A 252 -14.07 -21.22 -18.14
C ASP A 252 -13.87 -22.56 -17.42
N ARG A 253 -13.43 -23.60 -18.14
CA ARG A 253 -13.17 -24.92 -17.56
C ARG A 253 -11.71 -25.12 -17.15
N ASP A 254 -10.80 -24.23 -17.55
CA ASP A 254 -9.37 -24.31 -17.20
C ASP A 254 -9.01 -23.24 -16.16
N ARG A 255 -8.68 -23.69 -14.94
CA ARG A 255 -8.26 -22.82 -13.84
C ARG A 255 -7.04 -21.97 -14.19
N ARG A 256 -6.08 -22.50 -14.94
CA ARG A 256 -4.85 -21.77 -15.30
C ARG A 256 -5.16 -20.58 -16.20
N ILE A 257 -6.13 -20.75 -17.10
CA ILE A 257 -6.60 -19.68 -17.99
C ILE A 257 -7.36 -18.61 -17.19
N LYS A 258 -8.18 -19.02 -16.21
CA LYS A 258 -8.90 -18.11 -15.29
C LYS A 258 -7.98 -17.28 -14.41
N ASP A 259 -6.87 -17.87 -13.97
CA ASP A 259 -5.87 -17.22 -13.13
C ASP A 259 -4.95 -16.30 -13.96
N TRP A 260 -4.78 -16.59 -15.26
CA TRP A 260 -3.97 -15.78 -16.17
C TRP A 260 -4.69 -14.52 -16.69
N TYR A 261 -5.97 -14.63 -17.04
CA TYR A 261 -6.76 -13.55 -17.64
C TYR A 261 -7.62 -12.82 -16.60
N VAL A 262 -7.04 -11.78 -16.00
CA VAL A 262 -7.63 -11.06 -14.86
C VAL A 262 -7.95 -9.59 -15.12
N GLY A 263 -7.72 -9.06 -16.34
CA GLY A 263 -7.87 -7.63 -16.64
C GLY A 263 -9.24 -7.04 -16.30
N ARG A 264 -10.34 -7.72 -16.69
CA ARG A 264 -11.71 -7.31 -16.33
C ARG A 264 -11.97 -7.39 -14.83
N LYS A 265 -11.52 -8.48 -14.18
CA LYS A 265 -11.66 -8.64 -12.72
C LYS A 265 -10.89 -7.56 -11.96
N LEU A 266 -9.75 -7.12 -12.49
CA LEU A 266 -8.94 -6.05 -11.92
C LEU A 266 -9.65 -4.69 -11.98
N PHE A 267 -10.27 -4.37 -13.12
CA PHE A 267 -11.13 -3.18 -13.23
C PHE A 267 -12.29 -3.23 -12.23
N ASP A 268 -13.00 -4.35 -12.16
CA ASP A 268 -14.14 -4.55 -11.24
C ASP A 268 -13.72 -4.45 -9.78
N ALA A 269 -12.58 -5.05 -9.41
CA ALA A 269 -12.02 -4.95 -8.07
C ALA A 269 -11.61 -3.51 -7.73
N SER A 270 -11.05 -2.77 -8.68
CA SER A 270 -10.64 -1.37 -8.50
C SER A 270 -11.84 -0.45 -8.24
N VAL A 271 -12.92 -0.61 -9.02
CA VAL A 271 -14.18 0.13 -8.83
C VAL A 271 -14.82 -0.21 -7.48
N ARG A 272 -14.89 -1.50 -7.13
CA ARG A 272 -15.43 -1.94 -5.84
C ARG A 272 -14.60 -1.43 -4.67
N TRP A 273 -13.27 -1.45 -4.78
CA TRP A 273 -12.39 -0.91 -3.74
C TRP A 273 -12.61 0.58 -3.57
N ALA A 274 -12.69 1.34 -4.65
CA ALA A 274 -12.92 2.79 -4.59
C ALA A 274 -14.19 3.15 -3.79
N VAL A 275 -15.28 2.39 -3.93
CA VAL A 275 -16.55 2.61 -3.23
C VAL A 275 -16.71 1.87 -1.92
N THR A 276 -15.72 1.05 -1.54
CA THR A 276 -15.69 0.42 -0.22
C THR A 276 -15.45 1.52 0.83
N PRO A 277 -16.19 1.56 1.96
CA PRO A 277 -15.93 2.55 3.00
C PRO A 277 -14.48 2.46 3.50
N PRO A 278 -13.74 3.58 3.58
CA PRO A 278 -12.39 3.55 4.12
C PRO A 278 -12.42 3.19 5.61
N PRO A 279 -11.39 2.50 6.12
CA PRO A 279 -11.27 2.26 7.56
C PRO A 279 -11.23 3.60 8.30
N ALA A 280 -11.85 3.65 9.48
CA ALA A 280 -11.70 4.82 10.34
C ALA A 280 -10.27 4.80 10.94
N PRO A 281 -9.53 5.93 10.91
CA PRO A 281 -8.25 6.00 11.59
C PRO A 281 -8.46 5.72 13.09
N PRO A 282 -7.75 4.75 13.68
CA PRO A 282 -7.85 4.50 15.11
C PRO A 282 -7.24 5.66 15.91
N GLU A 283 -7.86 6.00 17.05
CA GLU A 283 -7.29 7.00 17.96
C GLU A 283 -6.12 6.42 18.77
N ALA A 284 -5.15 7.25 19.16
CA ALA A 284 -3.97 6.85 19.95
C ALA A 284 -4.31 5.99 21.17
N ALA A 285 -5.30 6.42 21.96
CA ALA A 285 -5.72 5.72 23.17
C ALA A 285 -6.33 4.33 22.86
N GLN A 286 -6.96 4.17 21.70
CA GLN A 286 -7.50 2.90 21.26
C GLN A 286 -6.38 1.92 20.89
N ILE A 287 -5.32 2.42 20.24
CA ILE A 287 -4.13 1.63 19.88
C ILE A 287 -3.41 1.14 21.14
N HIS A 288 -3.05 2.06 22.04
CA HIS A 288 -2.36 1.69 23.28
C HIS A 288 -3.20 0.74 24.15
N GLY A 289 -4.50 1.00 24.27
CA GLY A 289 -5.44 0.14 24.97
C GLY A 289 -5.61 -1.25 24.32
N ALA A 290 -5.47 -1.36 23.00
CA ALA A 290 -5.49 -2.64 22.30
C ALA A 290 -4.17 -3.40 22.46
N LEU A 291 -3.03 -2.71 22.40
CA LEU A 291 -1.70 -3.27 22.62
C LEU A 291 -1.55 -3.86 24.02
N THR A 292 -1.92 -3.11 25.05
CA THR A 292 -1.88 -3.56 26.46
C THR A 292 -2.78 -4.78 26.73
N LYS A 293 -3.80 -5.01 25.91
CA LYS A 293 -4.63 -6.22 25.96
C LYS A 293 -4.03 -7.39 25.18
N ALA A 294 -3.35 -7.12 24.07
CA ALA A 294 -2.81 -8.14 23.17
C ALA A 294 -1.41 -8.63 23.54
N ALA A 295 -0.59 -7.78 24.18
CA ALA A 295 0.79 -8.06 24.55
C ALA A 295 0.99 -9.10 25.67
N PRO A 296 0.14 -9.19 26.73
CA PRO A 296 0.37 -10.11 27.84
C PRO A 296 0.60 -11.56 27.40
N GLY A 297 1.75 -12.12 27.77
CA GLY A 297 2.13 -13.51 27.49
C GLY A 297 2.73 -13.76 26.10
N LYS A 298 2.74 -12.75 25.22
CA LYS A 298 3.47 -12.80 23.94
C LYS A 298 4.97 -12.76 24.18
N LYS A 299 5.71 -13.63 23.50
CA LYS A 299 7.16 -13.75 23.65
C LYS A 299 7.88 -12.89 22.62
N VAL A 300 8.76 -12.02 23.09
CA VAL A 300 9.59 -11.15 22.24
C VAL A 300 11.03 -11.58 22.36
N LEU A 301 11.67 -11.81 21.21
CA LEU A 301 13.12 -11.90 21.13
C LEU A 301 13.67 -10.52 20.79
N PHE A 302 14.44 -9.95 21.70
CA PHE A 302 15.11 -8.66 21.50
C PHE A 302 16.59 -8.91 21.26
N LEU A 303 17.07 -8.66 20.04
CA LEU A 303 18.48 -8.77 19.71
C LEU A 303 19.15 -7.40 19.88
N GLU A 304 20.28 -7.39 20.60
CA GLU A 304 21.07 -6.18 20.86
C GLU A 304 22.57 -6.46 20.84
N ARG A 305 23.40 -5.42 20.87
CA ARG A 305 24.84 -5.54 21.17
C ARG A 305 25.09 -5.26 22.66
N THR A 306 25.11 -6.32 23.47
CA THR A 306 25.35 -6.26 24.93
C THR A 306 26.76 -5.83 25.31
N ASN A 307 27.72 -5.79 24.37
CA ASN A 307 29.10 -5.32 24.57
C ASN A 307 29.39 -3.97 23.89
N PHE A 308 28.36 -3.17 23.63
CA PHE A 308 28.50 -1.79 23.13
C PHE A 308 28.06 -0.80 24.24
N ALA A 309 28.80 0.29 24.40
CA ALA A 309 28.52 1.27 25.47
C ALA A 309 27.44 2.27 25.03
N GLU A 310 27.52 2.72 23.79
CA GLU A 310 26.56 3.63 23.19
C GLU A 310 25.24 2.88 22.91
N GLY A 311 24.12 3.39 23.41
CA GLY A 311 22.80 2.80 23.15
C GLY A 311 22.30 1.74 24.10
N ARG A 312 23.14 1.21 24.99
CA ARG A 312 22.73 0.19 25.96
C ARG A 312 21.58 0.66 26.83
N GLU A 313 21.59 1.94 27.24
CA GLU A 313 20.52 2.51 28.05
C GLU A 313 19.19 2.57 27.27
N ALA A 314 19.22 3.00 26.00
CA ALA A 314 18.04 3.02 25.14
C ALA A 314 17.48 1.62 24.87
N ASP A 315 18.34 0.61 24.69
CA ASP A 315 17.93 -0.79 24.57
C ASP A 315 17.27 -1.30 25.86
N ALA A 316 17.90 -1.04 27.02
CA ALA A 316 17.34 -1.40 28.31
C ALA A 316 15.98 -0.73 28.56
N ASN A 317 15.81 0.53 28.15
CA ASN A 317 14.56 1.27 28.25
C ASN A 317 13.50 0.75 27.27
N THR A 318 13.89 0.34 26.06
CA THR A 318 13.01 -0.34 25.10
C THR A 318 12.50 -1.66 25.69
N VAL A 319 13.39 -2.48 26.25
CA VAL A 319 13.05 -3.75 26.90
C VAL A 319 12.15 -3.53 28.13
N ALA A 320 12.44 -2.53 28.95
CA ALA A 320 11.61 -2.16 30.09
C ALA A 320 10.20 -1.74 29.65
N TYR A 321 10.11 -0.97 28.57
CA TYR A 321 8.84 -0.57 27.99
C TYR A 321 8.02 -1.77 27.51
N LEU A 322 8.62 -2.67 26.74
CA LEU A 322 7.97 -3.90 26.28
C LEU A 322 7.47 -4.75 27.46
N ARG A 323 8.28 -4.90 28.51
CA ARG A 323 7.87 -5.62 29.74
C ARG A 323 6.72 -4.93 30.46
N SER A 324 6.69 -3.59 30.47
CA SER A 324 5.58 -2.82 31.07
C SER A 324 4.24 -3.05 30.36
N LEU A 325 4.26 -3.35 29.06
CA LEU A 325 3.08 -3.75 28.28
C LEU A 325 2.64 -5.20 28.52
N GLY A 326 3.46 -6.01 29.20
CA GLY A 326 3.18 -7.42 29.51
C GLY A 326 3.86 -8.45 28.60
N PHE A 327 4.74 -8.03 27.68
CA PHE A 327 5.53 -8.95 26.87
C PHE A 327 6.52 -9.76 27.73
N ALA A 328 6.69 -11.03 27.38
CA ALA A 328 7.78 -11.86 27.88
C ALA A 328 9.03 -11.66 27.00
N VAL A 329 9.93 -10.75 27.41
CA VAL A 329 11.10 -10.36 26.60
C VAL A 329 12.35 -11.16 26.97
N SER A 330 12.87 -11.91 26.00
CA SER A 330 14.19 -12.55 26.01
C SER A 330 15.19 -11.69 25.25
N VAL A 331 16.27 -11.26 25.92
CA VAL A 331 17.34 -10.49 25.31
C VAL A 331 18.45 -11.45 24.86
N VAL A 332 18.92 -11.31 23.62
CA VAL A 332 20.00 -12.11 23.04
C VAL A 332 21.06 -11.19 22.46
N ASP A 333 22.32 -11.48 22.74
CA ASP A 333 23.44 -10.72 22.21
C ASP A 333 23.72 -11.06 20.74
N ALA A 334 24.17 -10.07 19.99
CA ALA A 334 24.52 -10.19 18.58
C ALA A 334 25.66 -11.19 18.28
N GLU A 335 26.46 -11.57 19.28
CA GLU A 335 27.54 -12.57 19.16
C GLU A 335 27.07 -13.98 19.55
N ASP A 336 25.82 -14.14 20.02
CA ASP A 336 25.27 -15.44 20.38
C ASP A 336 25.17 -16.35 19.13
N PRO A 337 25.76 -17.56 19.14
CA PRO A 337 25.71 -18.44 17.99
C PRO A 337 24.31 -19.02 17.72
N GLU A 338 23.46 -19.15 18.74
CA GLU A 338 22.16 -19.84 18.64
C GLU A 338 21.12 -19.00 17.89
N MET A 339 21.04 -17.68 18.16
CA MET A 339 20.10 -16.74 17.53
C MET A 339 18.73 -17.36 17.20
N PRO A 340 18.00 -17.87 18.22
CA PRO A 340 16.80 -18.67 18.00
C PRO A 340 15.68 -17.85 17.37
N THR A 341 14.81 -18.49 16.59
CA THR A 341 13.56 -17.85 16.11
C THR A 341 12.32 -18.60 16.56
N ASP A 342 12.46 -19.89 16.87
CA ASP A 342 11.35 -20.75 17.25
C ASP A 342 10.74 -20.38 18.62
N GLY A 343 9.41 -20.39 18.68
CA GLY A 343 8.66 -20.17 19.92
C GLY A 343 8.49 -18.71 20.35
N PHE A 344 8.93 -17.75 19.54
CA PHE A 344 8.66 -16.32 19.72
C PHE A 344 7.47 -15.84 18.89
N ASP A 345 6.78 -14.81 19.37
CA ASP A 345 5.67 -14.15 18.68
C ASP A 345 6.13 -12.90 17.90
N LEU A 346 7.28 -12.33 18.29
CA LEU A 346 7.88 -11.14 17.66
C LEU A 346 9.40 -11.16 17.83
N ILE A 347 10.12 -10.76 16.79
CA ILE A 347 11.56 -10.49 16.81
C ILE A 347 11.77 -8.99 16.64
N ILE A 348 12.59 -8.39 17.52
CA ILE A 348 13.02 -7.00 17.41
C ILE A 348 14.53 -6.99 17.24
N LEU A 349 14.98 -6.38 16.15
CA LEU A 349 16.38 -6.11 15.86
C LEU A 349 16.66 -4.66 16.28
N SER A 350 17.39 -4.50 17.40
CA SER A 350 17.74 -3.18 17.93
C SER A 350 18.59 -2.37 16.96
N ALA A 351 18.46 -1.05 17.03
CA ALA A 351 19.33 -0.13 16.32
C ALA A 351 20.81 -0.18 16.75
N THR A 352 21.12 -0.77 17.92
CA THR A 352 22.51 -0.99 18.34
C THR A 352 23.19 -2.13 17.57
N LEU A 353 22.41 -3.00 16.92
CA LEU A 353 22.94 -4.15 16.18
C LEU A 353 23.68 -3.72 14.92
N SER A 354 24.86 -4.29 14.73
CA SER A 354 25.51 -4.25 13.41
C SER A 354 24.86 -5.27 12.49
N LYS A 355 24.55 -4.88 11.25
CA LYS A 355 24.09 -5.81 10.21
C LYS A 355 25.06 -6.96 9.93
N HIS A 356 26.34 -6.79 10.26
CA HIS A 356 27.35 -7.84 10.12
C HIS A 356 27.22 -8.94 11.18
N ALA A 357 26.67 -8.63 12.35
CA ALA A 357 26.61 -9.57 13.47
C ALA A 357 25.61 -10.71 13.22
N PHE A 358 24.41 -10.40 12.71
CA PHE A 358 23.42 -11.42 12.39
C PHE A 358 23.49 -11.94 10.95
N GLY A 359 24.22 -11.25 10.06
CA GLY A 359 24.35 -11.63 8.66
C GLY A 359 22.99 -11.82 7.98
N ASN A 360 22.75 -13.03 7.44
CA ASN A 360 21.49 -13.40 6.78
C ASN A 360 20.65 -14.39 7.63
N LYS A 361 20.69 -14.33 8.96
CA LYS A 361 19.94 -15.29 9.80
C LYS A 361 18.44 -14.98 9.92
N TYR A 362 18.04 -13.70 9.78
CA TYR A 362 16.67 -13.25 10.09
C TYR A 362 15.80 -12.89 8.87
N TRP A 363 16.33 -12.90 7.64
CA TRP A 363 15.56 -12.45 6.48
C TRP A 363 14.35 -13.34 6.17
N ASP A 364 14.45 -14.66 6.34
CA ASP A 364 13.42 -15.64 6.03
C ASP A 364 12.62 -16.14 7.25
N THR A 365 12.80 -15.49 8.42
CA THR A 365 12.03 -15.82 9.61
C THR A 365 10.52 -15.77 9.36
N ARG A 366 9.80 -16.75 9.93
CA ARG A 366 8.33 -16.87 9.90
C ARG A 366 7.65 -16.18 11.09
N VAL A 367 8.43 -15.57 11.97
CA VAL A 367 7.96 -14.75 13.08
C VAL A 367 7.88 -13.29 12.60
N PRO A 368 6.86 -12.51 12.99
CA PRO A 368 6.85 -11.07 12.75
C PRO A 368 8.16 -10.41 13.20
N LEU A 369 8.65 -9.44 12.42
CA LEU A 369 9.96 -8.82 12.63
C LEU A 369 9.89 -7.29 12.59
N LEU A 370 10.47 -6.65 13.59
CA LEU A 370 10.73 -5.21 13.66
C LEU A 370 12.24 -4.96 13.54
N ALA A 371 12.67 -4.22 12.53
CA ALA A 371 14.03 -3.69 12.44
C ALA A 371 14.02 -2.21 12.81
N GLN A 372 14.85 -1.82 13.77
CA GLN A 372 14.90 -0.44 14.25
C GLN A 372 15.90 0.43 13.49
N ASP A 373 16.67 -0.13 12.55
CA ASP A 373 17.71 0.60 11.82
C ASP A 373 17.68 0.27 10.32
N GLY A 374 17.68 1.33 9.49
CA GLY A 374 17.62 1.26 8.03
C GLY A 374 18.84 0.60 7.38
N VAL A 375 20.03 0.63 7.99
CA VAL A 375 21.20 -0.02 7.37
C VAL A 375 21.08 -1.54 7.28
N MET A 376 20.09 -2.14 7.95
CA MET A 376 19.74 -3.56 7.86
C MET A 376 18.88 -3.92 6.65
N GLY A 377 18.38 -2.93 5.90
CA GLY A 377 17.39 -3.11 4.84
C GLY A 377 17.80 -4.10 3.76
N ASP A 378 19.08 -4.12 3.39
CA ASP A 378 19.63 -5.05 2.39
C ASP A 378 19.70 -6.49 2.91
N ASN A 379 20.18 -6.70 4.15
CA ASN A 379 20.22 -8.00 4.81
C ASN A 379 18.82 -8.60 5.00
N LEU A 380 17.82 -7.77 5.26
CA LEU A 380 16.43 -8.18 5.50
C LEU A 380 15.58 -8.20 4.22
N ARG A 381 16.17 -7.82 3.07
CA ARG A 381 15.50 -7.69 1.76
C ARG A 381 14.36 -6.68 1.72
N PHE A 382 14.36 -5.70 2.61
CA PHE A 382 13.41 -4.59 2.57
C PHE A 382 13.61 -3.73 1.32
N THR A 383 14.87 -3.58 0.92
CA THR A 383 15.28 -2.77 -0.22
C THR A 383 16.33 -3.49 -1.06
N GLY A 384 16.79 -2.84 -2.13
CA GLY A 384 17.97 -3.28 -2.88
C GLY A 384 19.27 -3.12 -2.09
N ARG A 385 20.41 -3.45 -2.72
CA ARG A 385 21.72 -3.53 -2.06
C ARG A 385 22.62 -2.30 -2.23
N GLY A 386 22.17 -1.27 -2.95
CA GLY A 386 22.98 -0.11 -3.28
C GLY A 386 22.94 1.00 -2.23
N ARG A 387 23.90 1.07 -1.31
CA ARG A 387 24.12 2.22 -0.42
C ARG A 387 24.89 3.34 -1.16
N PRO A 388 24.56 4.64 -1.02
CA PRO A 388 23.43 5.24 -0.29
C PRO A 388 22.18 5.50 -1.15
N VAL A 389 21.98 4.75 -2.25
CA VAL A 389 20.85 4.99 -3.18
C VAL A 389 19.55 4.35 -2.69
N GLN A 390 19.63 3.13 -2.17
CA GLN A 390 18.49 2.26 -1.86
C GLN A 390 18.29 2.09 -0.36
N PHE A 391 19.32 2.37 0.42
CA PHE A 391 19.30 2.50 1.87
C PHE A 391 20.53 3.32 2.29
N GLY A 392 20.50 3.92 3.47
CA GLY A 392 21.64 4.66 4.00
C GLY A 392 21.26 5.67 5.07
N GLU A 393 22.18 6.58 5.33
CA GLU A 393 22.02 7.69 6.28
C GLU A 393 21.58 8.96 5.54
N HIS A 394 20.74 9.76 6.20
CA HIS A 394 20.25 11.00 5.61
C HIS A 394 21.40 11.97 5.36
N GLY A 395 21.66 12.28 4.09
CA GLY A 395 22.74 13.17 3.67
C GLY A 395 24.10 12.49 3.48
N GLU A 396 24.20 11.16 3.53
CA GLU A 396 25.44 10.39 3.33
C GLU A 396 26.19 10.70 2.00
N TRP A 397 25.51 11.30 1.02
CA TRP A 397 26.12 11.75 -0.23
C TRP A 397 27.06 12.96 -0.06
N ASP A 398 26.85 13.76 0.99
CA ASP A 398 27.70 14.89 1.34
C ASP A 398 28.90 14.37 2.14
N ARG A 399 30.10 14.55 1.60
CA ARG A 399 31.31 13.74 1.90
C ARG A 399 31.97 13.98 3.27
N ASN A 400 31.22 14.23 4.34
CA ASN A 400 31.69 14.15 5.74
C ASN A 400 30.53 13.69 6.65
N GLU A 401 30.74 12.64 7.45
CA GLU A 401 29.76 12.19 8.48
C GLU A 401 29.40 13.31 9.47
N ASP A 402 30.33 14.24 9.74
CA ASP A 402 30.11 15.40 10.62
C ASP A 402 29.12 16.44 10.04
N ASP A 403 28.89 16.44 8.73
CA ASP A 403 28.02 17.39 8.02
C ASP A 403 26.61 16.81 7.76
N GLU A 404 26.31 15.59 8.25
CA GLU A 404 25.02 14.95 8.01
C GLU A 404 23.85 15.74 8.62
N PRO A 405 22.77 16.01 7.84
CA PRO A 405 21.60 16.72 8.31
C PRO A 405 20.88 15.94 9.40
N LYS A 406 21.03 16.41 10.65
CA LYS A 406 20.27 15.90 11.78
C LYS A 406 18.83 16.36 11.71
N VAL A 407 17.90 15.43 11.85
CA VAL A 407 16.46 15.70 11.79
C VAL A 407 15.77 15.14 13.03
N MET A 408 14.68 15.80 13.44
CA MET A 408 13.79 15.34 14.52
C MET A 408 12.34 15.21 14.06
N TYR A 409 12.09 15.38 12.76
CA TYR A 409 10.77 15.35 12.15
C TYR A 409 10.73 14.33 11.03
N PHE A 410 9.58 13.68 10.84
CA PHE A 410 9.24 12.92 9.64
C PHE A 410 8.01 13.50 8.96
N GLU A 411 7.85 13.18 7.69
CA GLU A 411 6.62 13.43 6.95
C GLU A 411 5.73 12.18 7.06
N LEU A 412 4.55 12.30 7.66
CA LEU A 412 3.57 11.22 7.69
C LEU A 412 2.79 11.19 6.38
N VAL A 413 3.03 10.16 5.57
CA VAL A 413 2.51 10.08 4.21
C VAL A 413 1.26 9.22 4.09
N ASN A 414 1.03 8.26 4.99
CA ASN A 414 -0.14 7.37 4.96
C ASN A 414 -0.89 7.34 6.30
N SER A 415 -1.51 8.48 6.65
CA SER A 415 -2.21 8.68 7.94
C SER A 415 -3.42 7.76 8.17
N GLY A 416 -4.00 7.19 7.10
CA GLY A 416 -5.15 6.28 7.19
C GLY A 416 -4.77 4.84 7.58
N HIS A 417 -3.49 4.47 7.51
CA HIS A 417 -3.04 3.12 7.79
C HIS A 417 -2.91 2.86 9.32
N PRO A 418 -3.24 1.65 9.84
CA PRO A 418 -3.10 1.35 11.27
C PRO A 418 -1.71 1.62 11.85
N LEU A 419 -0.64 1.36 11.09
CA LEU A 419 0.75 1.69 11.47
C LEU A 419 0.99 3.19 11.73
N ALA A 420 0.14 4.09 11.23
CA ALA A 420 0.28 5.53 11.40
C ALA A 420 -0.07 6.03 12.79
N GLY A 421 -0.59 5.17 13.68
CA GLY A 421 -0.79 5.53 15.08
C GLY A 421 -1.89 6.57 15.34
N GLY A 422 -2.66 6.96 14.32
CA GLY A 422 -3.58 8.10 14.38
C GLY A 422 -2.88 9.47 14.30
N VAL A 423 -1.61 9.52 13.91
CA VAL A 423 -0.90 10.78 13.63
C VAL A 423 -1.51 11.42 12.36
N ALA A 424 -1.63 12.75 12.35
CA ALA A 424 -2.16 13.49 11.21
C ALA A 424 -1.16 13.48 10.03
N PRO A 425 -1.63 13.52 8.77
CA PRO A 425 -0.75 13.57 7.61
C PRO A 425 0.08 14.87 7.60
N GLY A 426 1.29 14.79 7.08
CA GLY A 426 2.23 15.91 7.02
C GLY A 426 3.40 15.81 7.99
N LEU A 427 4.19 16.88 8.09
CA LEU A 427 5.34 16.96 8.99
C LEU A 427 4.93 16.86 10.46
N PHE A 428 5.60 16.00 11.23
CA PHE A 428 5.38 15.86 12.67
C PHE A 428 6.71 15.64 13.42
N PRO A 429 6.84 16.09 14.68
CA PRO A 429 8.02 15.84 15.50
C PRO A 429 8.06 14.36 15.93
N PHE A 430 9.10 13.65 15.52
CA PHE A 430 9.31 12.23 15.80
C PHE A 430 10.14 12.02 17.07
N THR A 431 11.24 12.77 17.21
CA THR A 431 12.09 12.81 18.41
C THR A 431 12.13 14.22 19.00
N LYS A 432 12.55 14.33 20.27
CA LYS A 432 12.73 15.61 21.00
C LYS A 432 14.00 16.32 20.58
N GLU A 433 15.04 15.55 20.27
CA GLU A 433 16.35 16.02 19.85
C GLU A 433 16.65 15.58 18.41
N PRO A 434 17.40 16.40 17.64
CA PRO A 434 17.78 16.05 16.27
C PRO A 434 18.89 14.99 16.26
N GLY A 435 18.68 13.94 15.47
CA GLY A 435 19.62 12.84 15.29
C GLY A 435 19.88 12.55 13.82
N VAL A 436 20.89 11.72 13.55
CA VAL A 436 21.07 11.12 12.22
C VAL A 436 19.91 10.15 12.00
N VAL A 437 19.29 10.15 10.82
CA VAL A 437 18.21 9.21 10.54
C VAL A 437 18.54 8.40 9.31
N LYS A 438 18.24 7.11 9.39
CA LYS A 438 18.45 6.15 8.32
C LYS A 438 17.18 5.93 7.52
N PHE A 439 17.32 5.51 6.28
CA PHE A 439 16.19 5.25 5.39
C PHE A 439 16.43 4.03 4.54
N ASP A 440 15.33 3.49 4.01
CA ASP A 440 15.32 2.61 2.84
C ASP A 440 14.46 3.21 1.73
N VAL A 441 14.67 2.73 0.50
CA VAL A 441 13.80 2.93 -0.66
C VAL A 441 13.07 1.62 -0.95
N PRO A 442 11.92 1.36 -0.27
CA PRO A 442 11.25 0.07 -0.39
C PRO A 442 10.64 -0.15 -1.77
N LEU A 443 10.53 -1.41 -2.18
CA LEU A 443 9.82 -1.80 -3.40
C LEU A 443 8.28 -1.72 -3.24
N PRO A 444 7.52 -1.67 -4.36
CA PRO A 444 6.06 -1.47 -4.39
C PRO A 444 5.17 -2.37 -3.51
N GLY A 445 5.68 -3.50 -3.02
CA GLY A 445 4.94 -4.35 -2.09
C GLY A 445 4.88 -3.81 -0.66
N ALA A 446 5.61 -2.74 -0.36
CA ALA A 446 5.64 -2.09 0.95
C ALA A 446 4.47 -1.13 1.15
N ILE A 447 4.10 -0.97 2.42
CA ILE A 447 3.18 0.04 2.90
C ILE A 447 4.03 1.11 3.59
N THR A 448 4.28 2.22 2.90
CA THR A 448 5.06 3.34 3.44
C THR A 448 4.18 4.25 4.30
N VAL A 449 4.62 4.53 5.52
CA VAL A 449 3.86 5.30 6.52
C VAL A 449 4.48 6.66 6.76
N ALA A 450 5.81 6.72 6.85
CA ALA A 450 6.56 7.96 7.04
C ALA A 450 7.83 8.00 6.20
N THR A 451 8.16 9.18 5.68
CA THR A 451 9.37 9.46 4.90
C THR A 451 10.20 10.55 5.58
N LEU A 452 11.46 10.66 5.17
CA LEU A 452 12.29 11.79 5.59
C LEU A 452 11.77 13.10 4.98
N PRO A 453 11.87 14.24 5.71
CA PRO A 453 11.46 15.54 5.18
C PRO A 453 12.18 15.88 3.88
N ASN A 454 11.44 16.42 2.90
CA ASN A 454 11.95 16.79 1.56
C ASN A 454 12.61 15.65 0.77
N SER A 455 12.50 14.40 1.22
CA SER A 455 13.07 13.21 0.58
C SER A 455 11.98 12.13 0.46
N PRO A 456 10.97 12.33 -0.41
CA PRO A 456 9.77 11.48 -0.45
C PRO A 456 10.04 10.02 -0.82
N ASP A 457 11.18 9.73 -1.45
CA ASP A 457 11.58 8.36 -1.80
C ASP A 457 12.34 7.64 -0.66
N HIS A 458 12.72 8.37 0.40
CA HIS A 458 13.45 7.84 1.55
C HIS A 458 12.47 7.52 2.68
N ALA A 459 12.02 6.27 2.76
CA ALA A 459 11.10 5.81 3.79
C ALA A 459 11.84 5.57 5.11
N ALA A 460 11.32 6.18 6.18
CA ALA A 460 11.82 5.99 7.55
C ALA A 460 10.98 4.95 8.30
N ILE A 461 9.68 4.85 8.00
CA ILE A 461 8.78 3.85 8.60
C ILE A 461 7.91 3.24 7.49
N PHE A 462 8.03 1.92 7.31
CA PHE A 462 7.21 1.16 6.38
C PHE A 462 7.12 -0.31 6.80
N GLY A 463 6.13 -1.02 6.28
CA GLY A 463 5.94 -2.44 6.55
C GLY A 463 5.56 -3.27 5.34
N TYR A 464 5.75 -4.58 5.46
CA TYR A 464 5.30 -5.60 4.53
C TYR A 464 4.31 -6.51 5.24
N GLU A 465 3.16 -6.74 4.62
CA GLU A 465 2.26 -7.81 5.06
C GLU A 465 2.87 -9.18 4.75
N LYS A 466 2.37 -10.22 5.43
CA LYS A 466 2.70 -11.59 5.06
C LYS A 466 2.23 -11.85 3.62
N GLY A 467 3.11 -12.35 2.76
CA GLY A 467 2.80 -12.63 1.35
C GLY A 467 3.06 -11.47 0.39
N SER A 468 3.43 -10.28 0.90
CA SER A 468 3.91 -9.17 0.06
C SER A 468 5.22 -9.51 -0.64
N THR A 469 5.40 -9.02 -1.86
CA THR A 469 6.68 -9.08 -2.58
C THR A 469 7.64 -8.02 -2.03
N MET A 470 8.89 -8.42 -1.84
CA MET A 470 10.01 -7.65 -1.32
C MET A 470 11.16 -7.69 -2.32
N SER A 471 12.35 -7.21 -1.93
CA SER A 471 13.54 -7.18 -2.78
C SER A 471 13.93 -8.56 -3.33
N GLU A 472 14.41 -8.56 -4.58
CA GLU A 472 14.84 -9.76 -5.31
C GLU A 472 13.73 -10.82 -5.46
N GLY A 473 12.46 -10.40 -5.50
CA GLY A 473 11.31 -11.30 -5.64
C GLY A 473 11.04 -12.15 -4.40
N PHE A 474 11.65 -11.80 -3.26
CA PHE A 474 11.35 -12.45 -2.00
C PHE A 474 9.91 -12.18 -1.59
N VAL A 475 9.21 -13.18 -1.05
CA VAL A 475 7.83 -13.04 -0.58
C VAL A 475 7.86 -13.11 0.93
N ALA A 476 7.35 -12.12 1.64
CA ALA A 476 7.42 -12.03 3.09
C ALA A 476 6.77 -13.23 3.82
N PRO A 477 7.51 -14.11 4.55
CA PRO A 477 6.90 -15.17 5.38
C PRO A 477 5.95 -14.72 6.50
N ALA A 478 6.10 -13.50 7.01
CA ALA A 478 5.36 -12.88 8.11
C ALA A 478 5.39 -11.36 7.95
N ARG A 479 4.65 -10.62 8.78
CA ARG A 479 4.73 -9.15 8.82
C ARG A 479 6.14 -8.68 9.15
N ARG A 480 6.61 -7.66 8.45
CA ARG A 480 7.93 -7.07 8.68
C ARG A 480 7.83 -5.56 8.68
N VAL A 481 8.51 -4.88 9.59
CA VAL A 481 8.52 -3.41 9.67
C VAL A 481 9.96 -2.91 9.77
N LEU A 482 10.28 -1.88 8.99
CA LEU A 482 11.34 -0.95 9.36
C LEU A 482 10.71 0.19 10.16
N PHE A 483 11.25 0.45 11.34
CA PHE A 483 10.96 1.62 12.14
C PHE A 483 12.28 2.30 12.43
N SER A 484 12.71 3.22 11.55
CA SER A 484 14.00 3.87 11.68
C SER A 484 14.06 4.68 12.97
N LEU A 485 14.82 4.16 13.92
CA LEU A 485 15.10 4.72 15.22
C LEU A 485 16.61 4.69 15.35
N ASP A 486 17.26 5.85 15.26
CA ASP A 486 18.71 5.87 15.45
C ASP A 486 19.06 5.56 16.91
N ASN A 487 20.28 5.12 17.15
CA ASN A 487 20.76 4.89 18.50
C ASN A 487 21.34 6.18 19.10
N PRO A 488 20.98 6.63 20.32
CA PRO A 488 20.10 6.04 21.35
C PRO A 488 18.69 6.67 21.45
N SER A 489 17.97 6.81 20.34
CA SER A 489 16.81 7.72 20.22
C SER A 489 15.48 7.23 20.82
N PHE A 490 15.42 6.05 21.45
CA PHE A 490 14.15 5.52 21.99
C PHE A 490 13.56 6.44 23.07
N ASP A 491 14.41 6.95 23.97
CA ASP A 491 13.99 7.84 25.06
C ASP A 491 13.62 9.25 24.55
N ASP A 492 14.11 9.59 23.36
CA ASP A 492 13.85 10.85 22.68
C ASP A 492 12.55 10.84 21.88
N LEU A 493 11.88 9.70 21.72
CA LEU A 493 10.57 9.68 21.04
C LEU A 493 9.59 10.68 21.68
N THR A 494 8.93 11.47 20.84
CA THR A 494 7.81 12.31 21.26
C THR A 494 6.57 11.46 21.52
N ASP A 495 5.48 12.06 22.01
CA ASP A 495 4.20 11.36 22.14
C ASP A 495 3.73 10.80 20.79
N GLN A 496 3.93 11.52 19.68
CA GLN A 496 3.60 11.05 18.33
C GLN A 496 4.54 9.94 17.85
N GLY A 497 5.83 10.04 18.15
CA GLY A 497 6.79 8.94 17.90
C GLY A 497 6.41 7.67 18.66
N ARG A 498 5.96 7.80 19.92
CA ARG A 498 5.46 6.68 20.74
C ARG A 498 4.15 6.10 20.23
N MET A 499 3.24 6.93 19.71
CA MET A 499 2.01 6.46 19.05
C MET A 499 2.32 5.54 17.86
N LEU A 500 3.29 5.92 17.02
CA LEU A 500 3.72 5.09 15.88
C LEU A 500 4.41 3.79 16.34
N TYR A 501 5.20 3.85 17.41
CA TYR A 501 5.85 2.66 17.96
C TYR A 501 4.83 1.65 18.51
N ASP A 502 3.84 2.12 19.26
CA ASP A 502 2.74 1.27 19.77
C ASP A 502 1.91 0.67 18.64
N ALA A 503 1.59 1.47 17.63
CA ALA A 503 0.90 1.02 16.43
C ALA A 503 1.70 -0.07 15.69
N THR A 504 3.01 0.11 15.59
CA THR A 504 3.94 -0.86 14.98
C THR A 504 3.93 -2.18 15.71
N LEU A 505 4.09 -2.16 17.04
CA LEU A 505 4.05 -3.37 17.87
C LEU A 505 2.70 -4.09 17.74
N LEU A 506 1.60 -3.34 17.87
CA LEU A 506 0.25 -3.91 17.77
C LEU A 506 0.00 -4.53 16.39
N TRP A 507 0.41 -3.86 15.31
CA TRP A 507 0.25 -4.37 13.96
C TRP A 507 1.05 -5.65 13.73
N LEU A 508 2.29 -5.72 14.22
CA LEU A 508 3.14 -6.92 14.10
C LEU A 508 2.58 -8.14 14.83
N ILE A 509 2.02 -7.96 16.04
CA ILE A 509 1.50 -9.09 16.84
C ILE A 509 0.04 -9.44 16.54
N SER A 510 -0.68 -8.54 15.84
CA SER A 510 -2.05 -8.80 15.42
C SER A 510 -2.07 -9.89 14.34
N THR A 511 -3.14 -10.69 14.32
CA THR A 511 -3.29 -11.71 13.28
C THR A 511 -3.37 -11.04 11.90
N PRO A 512 -2.59 -11.50 10.91
CA PRO A 512 -2.76 -11.07 9.53
C PRO A 512 -4.17 -11.44 9.07
N GLU A 513 -4.84 -10.53 8.34
CA GLU A 513 -6.11 -10.87 7.69
C GLU A 513 -5.89 -12.04 6.72
N GLN A 514 -6.75 -13.05 6.79
CA GLN A 514 -6.67 -14.25 5.93
C GLN A 514 -7.24 -14.00 4.54
#